data_AF-A0AAD9Y4A9-F1
#
_entry.id   AF-A0AAD9Y4A9-F1
#
_cell.length_a   1.000
_cell.length_b   1.000
_cell.length_c   1.000
_cell.angle_alpha   90.00
_cell.angle_beta   90.00
_cell.angle_gamma   90.00
#
_symmetry.space_group_name_H-M   'P 1'
#
loop_
_entity.id
_entity.type
_entity.pdbx_description
1 polymer ?
#
loop_
_entity_poly.entity_id
_entity_poly.type
_entity_poly.pdbx_seq_one_letter_code
_entity_poly.pdbx_strand_id
1 'polypeptide(L)' 'MYPSGSSQRHSSKTSHKTSSKKYEYQWVWTCCQCGDSGMSCNSTPGCPSCNVYRCANCPLQQVKVRVA' A
#
# COMPACT_ATOMS: atom_id res chain seq x y z
N MET A 1 -11.55 28.90 57.19
CA MET A 1 -10.93 29.23 55.89
C MET A 1 -9.98 28.11 55.49
N TYR A 2 -10.37 27.12 54.69
CA TYR A 2 -9.49 26.24 53.88
C TYR A 2 -10.30 25.62 52.73
N PRO A 3 -9.71 25.36 51.54
CA PRO A 3 -10.42 25.48 50.28
C PRO A 3 -10.90 24.16 49.67
N SER A 4 -11.90 24.35 48.81
CA SER A 4 -12.49 23.45 47.82
C SER A 4 -11.45 22.70 46.97
N GLY A 5 -11.68 21.42 46.70
CA GLY A 5 -10.81 20.61 45.85
C GLY A 5 -11.56 19.47 45.15
N SER A 6 -12.49 19.82 44.25
CA SER A 6 -13.20 18.87 43.39
C SER A 6 -12.21 18.24 42.40
N SER A 7 -11.78 17.01 42.66
CA SER A 7 -10.91 16.24 41.77
C SER A 7 -11.63 15.90 40.47
N GLN A 8 -11.42 16.71 39.43
CA GLN A 8 -11.88 16.43 38.08
C GLN A 8 -11.00 15.33 37.47
N ARG A 9 -11.58 14.13 37.32
CA ARG A 9 -10.98 13.02 36.59
C ARG A 9 -10.97 13.34 35.10
N HIS A 10 -9.82 13.79 34.60
CA HIS A 10 -9.59 13.92 33.17
C HIS A 10 -9.56 12.52 32.53
N SER A 11 -10.65 12.13 31.88
CA SER A 11 -10.67 10.96 30.99
C SER A 11 -9.89 11.29 29.73
N SER A 12 -8.63 10.87 29.68
CA SER A 12 -7.80 10.87 28.49
C SER A 12 -8.40 9.93 27.46
N LYS A 13 -9.23 10.47 26.55
CA LYS A 13 -9.64 9.79 25.32
C LYS A 13 -8.41 9.68 24.42
N THR A 14 -7.62 8.64 24.59
CA THR A 14 -6.66 8.20 23.59
C THR A 14 -7.46 7.79 22.36
N SER A 15 -7.56 8.72 21.40
CA SER A 15 -8.05 8.45 20.06
C SER A 15 -7.10 7.44 19.44
N HIS A 16 -7.44 6.15 19.55
CA HIS A 16 -6.82 5.11 18.76
C HIS A 16 -7.11 5.48 17.31
N LYS A 17 -6.14 6.10 16.63
CA LYS A 17 -6.11 6.17 15.18
C LYS A 17 -6.11 4.73 14.72
N THR A 18 -7.29 4.18 14.44
CA THR A 18 -7.45 2.98 13.64
C THR A 18 -6.67 3.28 12.37
N SER A 19 -5.49 2.68 12.24
CA SER A 19 -4.71 2.73 11.01
C SER A 19 -5.59 2.13 9.93
N SER A 20 -6.32 2.98 9.24
CA SER A 20 -7.16 2.62 8.11
C SER A 20 -6.20 2.06 7.08
N LYS A 21 -6.09 0.72 7.01
CA LYS A 21 -5.26 0.02 6.03
C LYS A 21 -5.53 0.65 4.67
N LYS A 22 -4.59 1.47 4.18
CA LYS A 22 -4.73 2.12 2.88
C LYS A 22 -4.48 1.04 1.86
N TYR A 23 -5.48 0.79 1.02
CA TYR A 23 -5.31 -0.07 -0.13
C TYR A 23 -5.00 0.83 -1.32
N GLU A 24 -3.95 0.51 -2.06
CA GLU A 24 -3.61 1.18 -3.31
C GLU A 24 -3.84 0.21 -4.47
N TYR A 25 -4.35 0.74 -5.57
CA TYR A 25 -4.48 -0.02 -6.81
C TYR A 25 -3.21 0.18 -7.63
N GLN A 26 -2.52 -0.91 -7.91
CA GLN A 26 -1.29 -0.88 -8.70
C GLN A 26 -1.47 -1.69 -9.97
N TRP A 27 -0.98 -1.12 -11.08
CA TRP A 27 -0.95 -1.80 -12.38
C TRP A 27 0.32 -2.62 -12.49
N VAL A 28 0.17 -3.93 -12.43
CA VAL A 28 1.27 -4.87 -12.61
C VAL A 28 1.17 -5.56 -13.96
N TRP A 29 2.31 -5.90 -14.54
CA TRP A 29 2.37 -6.70 -15.76
C TRP A 29 3.17 -7.98 -15.55
N THR A 30 2.92 -8.95 -16.42
CA THR A 30 3.60 -10.25 -16.44
C THR A 30 4.42 -10.35 -17.72
N CYS A 31 5.67 -10.80 -17.62
CA CYS A 31 6.52 -11.01 -18.76
C CYS A 31 6.06 -12.24 -19.56
N CYS A 32 5.75 -12.03 -20.84
CA CYS A 32 5.32 -13.10 -21.73
C CYS A 32 6.45 -14.09 -22.11
N GLN A 33 7.71 -13.74 -21.86
CA GLN A 33 8.87 -14.58 -22.21
C GLN A 33 9.29 -15.51 -21.07
N CYS A 34 9.43 -14.98 -19.86
CA CYS A 34 9.89 -15.77 -18.71
C CYS A 34 8.80 -16.11 -17.69
N GLY A 35 7.61 -15.53 -17.80
CA GLY A 35 6.49 -15.76 -16.86
C GLY A 35 6.62 -15.00 -15.54
N ASP A 36 7.67 -14.20 -15.35
CA ASP A 36 7.84 -13.35 -14.17
C ASP A 36 6.71 -12.31 -14.09
N SER A 37 6.16 -12.06 -12.90
CA SER A 37 4.98 -11.20 -12.70
C SER A 37 5.16 -10.25 -11.51
N GLY A 38 4.35 -9.19 -11.45
CA GLY A 38 4.41 -8.21 -10.36
C GLY A 38 5.23 -6.97 -10.68
N MET A 39 5.55 -6.72 -11.96
CA MET A 39 6.28 -5.55 -12.39
C MET A 39 5.36 -4.34 -12.55
N SER A 40 5.73 -3.19 -11.98
CA SER A 40 4.95 -1.96 -12.09
C SER A 40 5.07 -1.35 -13.48
N CYS A 41 3.95 -1.00 -14.12
CA CYS A 41 3.99 -0.37 -15.45
C CYS A 41 4.74 0.98 -15.47
N ASN A 42 4.78 1.68 -14.35
CA ASN A 42 5.42 3.00 -14.25
C ASN A 42 6.91 2.92 -13.90
N SER A 43 7.32 1.93 -13.11
CA SER A 43 8.68 1.84 -12.55
C SER A 43 9.56 0.86 -13.30
N THR A 44 8.98 -0.10 -14.02
CA THR A 44 9.69 -1.26 -14.56
C THR A 44 9.24 -1.55 -15.99
N PRO A 45 9.78 -0.83 -17.00
CA PRO A 45 9.43 -1.03 -18.41
C PRO A 45 10.07 -2.29 -19.03
N GLY A 46 11.12 -2.83 -18.40
CA GLY A 46 11.78 -4.08 -18.79
C GLY A 46 11.73 -5.12 -17.67
N CYS A 47 11.62 -6.39 -18.04
CA CYS A 47 11.55 -7.47 -17.08
C CYS A 47 12.90 -7.66 -16.36
N PRO A 48 12.95 -7.67 -15.02
CA PRO A 48 14.21 -7.82 -14.30
C PRO A 48 14.85 -9.22 -14.47
N SER A 49 14.04 -10.24 -14.79
CA SER A 49 14.52 -11.63 -14.92
C SER A 49 15.16 -11.92 -16.29
N CYS A 50 14.58 -11.40 -17.39
CA CYS A 50 15.07 -11.69 -18.75
C CYS A 50 15.46 -10.44 -19.55
N ASN A 51 15.36 -9.26 -18.94
CA ASN A 51 15.65 -7.95 -19.55
C ASN A 51 14.83 -7.63 -20.82
N VAL A 52 13.71 -8.34 -21.03
CA VAL A 52 12.80 -8.11 -22.16
C VAL A 52 11.88 -6.94 -21.84
N TYR A 53 11.77 -6.01 -22.79
CA TYR A 53 10.84 -4.88 -22.68
C TYR A 53 9.38 -5.34 -22.71
N ARG A 54 8.53 -4.63 -21.96
CA ARG A 54 7.10 -4.85 -22.00
C ARG A 54 6.57 -4.61 -23.42
N CYS A 55 5.99 -5.64 -24.01
CA CYS A 55 5.30 -5.56 -25.30
C CYS A 55 3.78 -5.54 -25.10
N ALA A 56 3.02 -5.28 -26.17
CA ALA A 56 1.56 -5.29 -26.14
C ALA A 56 0.95 -6.67 -25.80
N ASN A 57 1.73 -7.75 -25.94
CA ASN A 57 1.31 -9.11 -25.59
C ASN A 57 1.52 -9.44 -24.10
N CYS A 58 2.19 -8.59 -23.33
CA CYS A 58 2.35 -8.82 -21.89
C CYS A 58 1.01 -8.66 -21.17
N PRO A 59 0.55 -9.62 -20.35
CA PRO A 59 -0.65 -9.47 -19.55
C PRO A 59 -0.51 -8.32 -18.56
N LEU A 60 -1.50 -7.42 -18.52
CA LEU A 60 -1.62 -6.38 -17.50
C LEU A 60 -2.76 -6.72 -16.55
N GLN A 61 -2.52 -6.59 -15.26
CA GLN A 61 -3.50 -6.83 -14.22
C GLN A 61 -3.47 -5.68 -13.21
N GLN A 62 -4.65 -5.24 -12.80
CA GLN A 62 -4.77 -4.29 -11.71
C GLN A 62 -4.91 -5.07 -10.40
N VAL A 63 -3.94 -4.92 -9.51
CA VAL A 63 -3.91 -5.59 -8.21
C VAL A 63 -4.14 -4.58 -7.10
N LYS A 64 -4.92 -4.98 -6.10
CA LYS A 64 -5.17 -4.19 -4.90
C LYS A 64 -4.13 -4.56 -3.84
N VAL A 65 -3.14 -3.71 -3.65
CA VAL A 65 -2.06 -3.92 -2.67
C VAL A 65 -2.40 -3.22 -1.36
N ARG A 66 -2.02 -3.84 -0.23
CA ARG A 66 -2.11 -3.21 1.09
C ARG A 66 -0.86 -2.36 1.30
N VAL A 67 -1.05 -1.06 1.46
CA VAL A 67 0.01 -0.12 1.86
C VAL A 67 -0.06 0.00 3.38
N ALA A 68 0.98 -0.49 4.06
CA ALA A 68 1.10 -0.53 5.52
C ALA A 68 1.50 0.82 6.11
#